data_AF-A0A853IEA2-F1
#
_entry.id   AF-A0A853IEA2-F1
#
_cell.length_a   1.000
_cell.length_b   1.000
_cell.length_c   1.000
_cell.angle_alpha   90.00
_cell.angle_beta   90.00
_cell.angle_gamma   90.00
#
_symmetry.space_group_name_H-M   'P 1'
#
loop_
_entity.id
_entity.type
_entity.pdbx_description
1 polymer ?
#
loop_
_entity_poly.entity_id
_entity_poly.type
_entity_poly.pdbx_seq_one_letter_code
_entity_poly.pdbx_strand_id
1 'polypeptide(L)'
;MSNTNLALGAYGPFACNIDQPAKVAFSEAFEHFKGVKYEPVAVASQVVSGTNYAFFCNATPVYPGATTYPAMVSIYKPLDGNAGITNIERLPY
;
A
#
# COMPACT_ATOMS: atom_id res chain seq x y z
N MET A 1 -20.51 6.47 -15.69
CA MET A 1 -19.03 6.40 -15.77
C MET A 1 -18.50 7.67 -15.13
N SER A 2 -18.07 7.61 -13.87
CA SER A 2 -17.56 8.76 -13.14
C SER A 2 -16.14 9.06 -13.63
N ASN A 3 -16.00 10.09 -14.45
CA ASN A 3 -14.69 10.65 -14.79
C ASN A 3 -14.14 11.38 -13.56
N THR A 4 -13.35 10.69 -12.75
CA THR A 4 -12.48 11.36 -11.77
C THR A 4 -11.35 12.01 -12.53
N ASN A 5 -11.44 13.32 -12.74
CA ASN A 5 -10.32 14.17 -13.15
C ASN A 5 -9.24 14.10 -12.06
N LEU A 6 -8.38 13.09 -12.15
CA LEU A 6 -7.19 12.99 -11.33
C LEU A 6 -6.16 13.93 -11.94
N ALA A 7 -5.84 15.00 -11.22
CA ALA A 7 -4.69 15.83 -11.55
C ALA A 7 -3.46 14.91 -11.69
N LEU A 8 -2.64 15.13 -12.73
CA LEU A 8 -1.40 14.37 -12.93
C LEU A 8 -0.57 14.44 -11.65
N GLY A 9 -0.30 13.29 -11.04
CA GLY A 9 0.40 13.20 -9.77
C GLY A 9 -0.47 13.37 -8.52
N ALA A 10 -1.79 13.22 -8.56
CA ALA A 10 -2.62 13.00 -7.37
C ALA A 10 -2.89 11.49 -7.16
N TYR A 11 -3.12 11.07 -5.92
CA TYR A 11 -3.64 9.73 -5.65
C TYR A 11 -5.05 9.58 -6.19
N GLY A 12 -5.28 8.45 -6.83
CA GLY A 12 -6.60 7.92 -7.17
C GLY A 12 -7.49 7.73 -5.94
N PRO A 13 -8.80 7.53 -6.13
CA PRO A 13 -9.66 7.09 -5.05
C PRO A 13 -9.18 5.73 -4.52
N PHE A 14 -9.37 5.51 -3.21
CA PHE A 14 -9.16 4.18 -2.65
C PHE A 14 -10.15 3.19 -3.24
N ALA A 15 -9.63 2.06 -3.70
CA ALA A 15 -10.42 0.94 -4.18
C ALA A 15 -10.14 -0.30 -3.33
N CYS A 16 -11.19 -1.05 -2.96
CA CYS A 16 -11.06 -2.34 -2.28
C CYS A 16 -10.65 -3.47 -3.25
N ASN A 17 -10.80 -3.25 -4.55
CA ASN A 17 -10.28 -4.18 -5.56
C ASN A 17 -8.79 -3.88 -5.79
N ILE A 18 -7.93 -4.65 -5.11
CA ILE A 18 -6.49 -4.56 -5.29
C ILE A 18 -6.12 -5.31 -6.58
N ASP A 19 -5.71 -4.56 -7.59
CA ASP A 19 -5.32 -5.09 -8.90
C ASP A 19 -4.00 -5.88 -8.84
N GLN A 20 -3.72 -6.63 -9.91
CA GLN A 20 -2.54 -7.50 -9.96
C GLN A 20 -1.21 -6.71 -9.84
N PRO A 21 -1.04 -5.54 -10.50
CA PRO A 21 0.15 -4.70 -10.31
C PRO A 21 0.36 -4.26 -8.86
N ALA A 22 -0.69 -3.80 -8.17
CA ALA A 22 -0.57 -3.43 -6.76
C ALA A 22 -0.21 -4.63 -5.87
N LYS A 23 -0.78 -5.83 -6.13
CA LYS A 23 -0.42 -7.06 -5.41
C LYS A 23 1.06 -7.42 -5.58
N VAL A 24 1.58 -7.31 -6.80
CA VAL A 24 2.99 -7.58 -7.09
C VAL A 24 3.87 -6.57 -6.37
N ALA A 25 3.57 -5.26 -6.47
CA ALA A 25 4.32 -4.23 -5.77
C ALA A 25 4.29 -4.42 -4.25
N PHE A 26 3.16 -4.82 -3.69
CA PHE A 26 3.05 -5.15 -2.27
C PHE A 26 3.92 -6.36 -1.90
N SER A 27 3.84 -7.45 -2.67
CA SER A 27 4.63 -8.66 -2.41
C SER A 27 6.13 -8.39 -2.47
N GLU A 28 6.60 -7.66 -3.49
CA GLU A 28 8.01 -7.26 -3.63
C GLU A 28 8.45 -6.40 -2.44
N ALA A 29 7.65 -5.39 -2.06
CA ALA A 29 7.99 -4.47 -0.99
C ALA A 29 8.06 -5.16 0.39
N PHE A 30 7.30 -6.25 0.60
CA PHE A 30 7.23 -7.00 1.85
C PHE A 30 8.09 -8.29 1.87
N GLU A 31 8.78 -8.65 0.80
CA GLU A 31 9.53 -9.92 0.68
C GLU A 31 10.52 -10.15 1.83
N HIS A 32 11.14 -9.08 2.34
CA HIS A 32 12.10 -9.14 3.43
C HIS A 32 11.62 -8.44 4.71
N PHE A 33 10.35 -8.02 4.75
CA PHE A 33 9.77 -7.32 5.90
C PHE A 33 9.19 -8.33 6.90
N LYS A 34 9.61 -8.24 8.18
CA LYS A 34 9.23 -9.18 9.25
C LYS A 34 8.81 -8.44 10.52
N GLY A 35 8.10 -9.15 11.41
CA GLY A 35 7.72 -8.67 12.74
C GLY A 35 6.30 -8.12 12.85
N VAL A 36 5.71 -7.68 11.73
CA VAL A 36 4.32 -7.25 11.64
C VAL A 36 3.71 -7.81 10.35
N LYS A 37 2.54 -8.44 10.45
CA LYS A 37 1.74 -8.89 9.31
C LYS A 37 0.87 -7.72 8.85
N TYR A 38 1.00 -7.33 7.59
CA TYR A 38 0.15 -6.31 6.97
C TYR A 38 -0.80 -6.98 5.98
N GLU A 39 -2.10 -6.79 6.18
CA GLU A 39 -3.15 -7.29 5.29
C GLU A 39 -3.83 -6.10 4.61
N PRO A 40 -3.59 -5.88 3.30
CA PRO A 40 -4.14 -4.74 2.60
C PRO A 40 -5.65 -4.90 2.38
N VAL A 41 -6.41 -3.86 2.71
CA VAL A 41 -7.88 -3.79 2.62
C VAL A 41 -8.30 -2.91 1.44
N ALA A 42 -7.59 -1.81 1.22
CA ALA A 42 -7.82 -0.91 0.09
C ALA A 42 -6.50 -0.33 -0.41
N VAL A 43 -6.48 0.07 -1.69
CA VAL A 43 -5.32 0.68 -2.33
C VAL A 43 -5.74 1.93 -3.09
N ALA A 44 -4.93 2.98 -3.00
CA ALA A 44 -4.92 4.10 -3.92
C ALA A 44 -3.59 4.12 -4.69
N SER A 45 -3.62 4.48 -5.96
CA SER A 45 -2.42 4.57 -6.80
C SER A 45 -2.24 5.99 -7.36
N GLN A 46 -0.99 6.36 -7.61
CA GLN A 46 -0.60 7.63 -8.20
C GLN A 46 0.49 7.37 -9.24
N VAL A 47 0.22 7.74 -10.49
CA VAL A 47 1.19 7.61 -11.57
C VAL A 47 2.20 8.76 -11.49
N VAL A 48 3.49 8.41 -11.48
CA VAL A 48 4.65 9.32 -11.46
C VAL A 48 5.70 8.80 -12.46
N SER A 49 7.01 8.99 -12.23
CA SER A 49 8.09 8.25 -12.93
C SER A 49 8.18 6.79 -12.48
N GLY A 50 7.04 6.10 -12.48
CA GLY A 50 6.78 4.85 -11.77
C GLY A 50 5.34 4.87 -11.23
N THR A 51 5.08 4.15 -10.16
CA THR A 51 3.78 4.18 -9.49
C THR A 51 3.96 4.19 -7.98
N ASN A 52 3.34 5.18 -7.33
CA ASN A 52 3.17 5.17 -5.89
C ASN A 52 1.86 4.45 -5.56
N TYR A 53 1.90 3.61 -4.53
CA TYR A 53 0.75 2.93 -3.96
C TYR A 53 0.61 3.32 -2.50
N ALA A 54 -0.61 3.62 -2.08
CA ALA A 54 -0.98 3.79 -0.68
C ALA A 54 -1.95 2.67 -0.30
N PHE A 55 -1.51 1.76 0.55
CA PHE A 55 -2.32 0.66 1.05
C PHE A 55 -2.84 0.97 2.44
N PHE A 56 -4.15 0.91 2.59
CA PHE A 56 -4.77 0.83 3.91
C PHE A 56 -4.75 -0.62 4.36
N CYS A 57 -4.02 -0.91 5.42
CA CYS A 57 -3.75 -2.26 5.90
C CYS A 57 -4.26 -2.46 7.34
N ASN A 58 -4.71 -3.67 7.61
CA ASN A 58 -4.78 -4.18 8.98
C ASN A 58 -3.39 -4.72 9.35
N ALA A 59 -2.76 -4.11 10.34
CA ALA A 59 -1.43 -4.48 10.81
C ALA A 59 -1.52 -5.24 12.13
N THR A 60 -0.91 -6.43 12.18
CA THR A 60 -0.90 -7.30 13.36
C THR A 60 0.54 -7.69 13.68
N PRO A 61 1.10 -7.25 14.83
CA PRO A 61 2.40 -7.71 15.28
C PRO A 61 2.44 -9.24 15.47
N VAL A 62 3.57 -9.86 15.15
CA VAL A 62 3.71 -11.33 15.19
C VAL A 62 4.13 -11.78 16.60
N TYR A 63 3.22 -11.67 17.57
CA TYR A 63 3.37 -12.25 18.91
C TYR A 63 2.00 -12.66 19.50
N PRO A 64 1.94 -13.62 20.46
CA PRO A 64 0.68 -14.04 21.06
C PRO A 64 -0.04 -12.90 21.80
N GLY A 65 -1.31 -12.67 21.50
CA GLY A 65 -2.11 -11.60 22.13
C GLY A 65 -1.90 -10.21 21.53
N ALA A 66 -1.25 -10.10 20.37
CA ALA A 66 -1.10 -8.83 19.67
C ALA A 66 -2.45 -8.27 19.19
N THR A 67 -2.67 -6.98 19.39
CA THR A 67 -3.85 -6.27 18.90
C THR A 67 -3.62 -5.77 17.49
N THR A 68 -4.54 -6.10 16.57
CA THR A 68 -4.55 -5.54 15.22
C THR A 68 -4.86 -4.04 15.25
N TYR A 69 -4.20 -3.27 14.40
CA TYR A 69 -4.42 -1.83 14.27
C TYR A 69 -4.42 -1.39 12.79
N PRO A 70 -5.11 -0.30 12.46
CA PRO A 70 -5.07 0.26 11.11
C PRO A 70 -3.71 0.92 10.83
N ALA A 71 -3.17 0.71 9.64
CA ALA A 71 -1.94 1.34 9.18
C ALA A 71 -2.04 1.74 7.71
N MET A 72 -1.44 2.86 7.35
CA MET A 72 -1.19 3.25 5.97
C MET A 72 0.22 2.82 5.57
N VAL A 73 0.35 2.11 4.46
CA VAL A 73 1.64 1.70 3.91
C VAL A 73 1.82 2.34 2.55
N SER A 74 2.85 3.18 2.42
CA SER A 74 3.24 3.77 1.15
C SER A 74 4.34 2.93 0.50
N ILE A 75 4.13 2.57 -0.75
CA ILE A 75 5.06 1.78 -1.57
C ILE A 75 5.33 2.53 -2.86
N TYR A 76 6.59 2.54 -3.29
CA TYR A 76 6.98 3.04 -4.60
C TYR A 76 7.47 1.89 -5.48
N LYS A 77 6.87 1.75 -6.67
CA LYS A 77 7.33 0.85 -7.74
C LYS A 77 7.96 1.70 -8.85
N PRO A 78 9.29 1.61 -9.06
CA PRO A 78 9.94 2.27 -10.20
C PRO A 78 9.53 1.62 -11.53
N LEU A 79 9.79 2.30 -12.65
CA LEU A 79 9.55 1.76 -14.00
C LEU A 79 10.39 0.50 -14.28
N ASP A 80 11.58 0.43 -13.69
CA ASP A 80 12.48 -0.71 -13.74
C ASP A 80 13.03 -0.99 -12.33
N GLY A 81 13.05 -2.25 -11.92
CA GLY A 81 13.40 -2.70 -10.56
C GLY A 81 12.20 -3.06 -9.66
N ASN A 82 12.50 -3.36 -8.39
CA ASN A 82 11.54 -3.87 -7.42
C ASN A 82 10.85 -2.74 -6.63
N ALA A 83 9.61 -2.98 -6.20
CA ALA A 83 8.93 -2.08 -5.30
C ALA A 83 9.58 -2.04 -3.92
N GLY A 84 9.53 -0.88 -3.27
CA GLY A 84 10.02 -0.68 -1.91
C GLY A 84 9.02 0.08 -1.05
N ILE A 85 8.98 -0.25 0.24
CA ILE A 85 8.22 0.52 1.24
C ILE A 85 8.92 1.86 1.44
N THR A 86 8.19 2.95 1.27
CA THR A 86 8.69 4.31 1.48
C THR A 86 8.23 4.91 2.80
N ASN A 87 7.05 4.50 3.28
CA ASN A 87 6.53 4.94 4.57
C ASN A 87 5.57 3.91 5.16
N ILE A 88 5.54 3.83 6.49
CA ILE A 88 4.52 3.09 7.25
C ILE A 88 4.03 4.02 8.36
N GLU A 89 2.74 4.31 8.34
CA GLU A 89 2.10 5.13 9.35
C GLU A 89 1.03 4.31 10.09
N ARG A 90 1.15 4.25 11.41
CA ARG A 90 0.08 3.70 12.26
C ARG A 90 -1.00 4.76 12.41
N LEU A 91 -2.24 4.41 12.11
CA LEU A 91 -3.35 5.35 12.22
C LEU A 91 -3.91 5.33 13.64
N PRO A 92 -4.20 6.51 14.23
CA PRO A 92 -4.88 6.60 15.53
C PRO A 92 -6.33 6.13 15.41
N TYR A 93 -6.90 5.72 16.55
CA TYR A 93 -8.32 5.44 16.70
C TYR A 93 -9.11 6.72 16.94
#